data_AF-A0A2G2JXZ6-F1
#
_entry.id   AF-A0A2G2JXZ6-F1
#
_cell.length_a   1.000
_cell.length_b   1.000
_cell.length_c   1.000
_cell.angle_alpha   90.00
_cell.angle_beta   90.00
_cell.angle_gamma   90.00
#
_symmetry.space_group_name_H-M   'P 1'
#
loop_
_entity.id
_entity.type
_entity.pdbx_description
1 polymer ?
#
loop_
_entity_poly.entity_id
_entity_poly.type
_entity_poly.pdbx_seq_one_letter_code
_entity_poly.pdbx_strand_id
1 'polypeptide(L)' 'MKVLEEITFIILAGFAIYIWNKYAVSNLVKNVVRKNPKNNWLADNQSSMIKAFQSFYWVGYLMLITSVILSALKN' A
#
# COMPACT_ATOMS: atom_id res chain seq x y z
N MET A 1 17.84 22.34 1.74
CA MET A 1 16.99 22.03 0.57
C MET A 1 16.64 20.54 0.48
N LYS A 2 17.57 19.59 0.74
CA LYS A 2 17.29 18.13 0.74
C LYS A 2 16.16 17.67 1.68
N VAL A 3 16.09 18.19 2.90
CA VAL A 3 15.06 17.76 3.88
C VAL A 3 13.63 18.10 3.43
N LEU A 4 13.44 19.26 2.78
CA LEU A 4 12.12 19.65 2.26
C LEU A 4 11.70 18.72 1.10
N GLU A 5 12.63 18.37 0.22
CA GLU A 5 12.39 17.43 -0.89
C GLU A 5 12.05 16.02 -0.36
N GLU A 6 12.75 15.54 0.66
CA GLU A 6 12.47 14.26 1.32
C GLU A 6 11.09 14.23 1.97
N ILE A 7 10.70 15.30 2.65
CA ILE A 7 9.36 15.43 3.25
C ILE A 7 8.28 15.46 2.15
N THR A 8 8.48 16.25 1.10
CA THR A 8 7.54 16.30 -0.03
C THR A 8 7.42 14.94 -0.71
N PHE A 9 8.52 14.22 -0.88
CA PHE A 9 8.52 12.86 -1.44
C PHE A 9 7.73 11.89 -0.57
N ILE A 10 7.92 11.90 0.76
CA ILE A 10 7.16 11.06 1.69
C ILE A 10 5.65 11.34 1.54
N ILE A 11 5.24 12.61 1.56
CA ILE A 11 3.82 12.99 1.46
C ILE A 11 3.22 12.50 0.14
N LEU A 12 3.92 12.69 -0.99
CA LEU A 12 3.47 12.23 -2.30
C LEU A 12 3.40 10.69 -2.37
N ALA A 13 4.40 9.99 -1.85
CA ALA A 13 4.40 8.53 -1.77
C ALA A 13 3.23 8.02 -0.91
N GLY A 14 2.97 8.66 0.23
CA GLY A 14 1.84 8.35 1.09
C GLY A 14 0.49 8.54 0.40
N PHE A 15 0.34 9.63 -0.34
CA PHE A 15 -0.87 9.89 -1.12
C PHE A 15 -1.07 8.85 -2.23
N ALA A 16 0.00 8.51 -2.97
CA ALA A 16 -0.04 7.46 -3.98
C ALA A 16 -0.41 6.10 -3.38
N ILE A 17 0.19 5.72 -2.26
CA ILE A 17 -0.11 4.47 -1.55
C ILE A 17 -1.55 4.45 -1.03
N TYR A 18 -2.05 5.58 -0.51
CA TYR A 18 -3.43 5.70 -0.08
C TYR A 18 -4.41 5.46 -1.25
N ILE A 19 -4.20 6.13 -2.40
CA ILE A 19 -5.03 5.93 -3.59
C ILE A 19 -4.95 4.48 -4.06
N TRP A 20 -3.74 3.91 -4.14
CA TRP A 20 -3.50 2.54 -4.56
C TRP A 20 -4.25 1.54 -3.68
N ASN A 21 -4.15 1.68 -2.36
CA ASN A 21 -4.83 0.82 -1.40
C ASN A 21 -6.35 0.94 -1.46
N LYS A 22 -6.87 2.16 -1.59
CA LYS A 22 -8.32 2.41 -1.61
C LYS A 22 -8.97 1.88 -2.87
N TYR A 23 -8.37 2.17 -4.03
CA TYR A 23 -8.99 1.91 -5.33
C TYR A 23 -8.40 0.71 -6.06
N ALA A 24 -7.07 0.69 -6.26
CA ALA A 24 -6.44 -0.31 -7.12
C ALA A 24 -6.48 -1.71 -6.50
N VAL A 25 -6.00 -1.88 -5.25
CA VAL A 25 -5.97 -3.18 -4.55
C VAL A 25 -7.38 -3.76 -4.42
N SER A 26 -8.32 -2.97 -3.91
CA SER A 26 -9.71 -3.40 -3.73
C SER A 26 -10.35 -3.85 -5.04
N ASN A 27 -10.17 -3.09 -6.13
CA ASN A 27 -10.75 -3.43 -7.42
C ASN A 27 -10.06 -4.63 -8.07
N LEU A 28 -8.74 -4.75 -7.92
CA LEU A 28 -7.98 -5.86 -8.49
C LEU A 28 -8.40 -7.18 -7.85
N VAL A 29 -8.46 -7.25 -6.51
CA VAL A 29 -8.90 -8.46 -5.81
C VAL A 29 -10.36 -8.80 -6.16
N LYS A 30 -11.28 -7.83 -6.16
CA LYS A 30 -12.66 -8.05 -6.60
C LYS A 30 -12.76 -8.55 -8.04
N ASN A 31 -11.94 -8.01 -8.94
CA ASN A 31 -11.90 -8.47 -10.33
C ASN A 31 -11.37 -9.91 -10.46
N VAL A 32 -10.36 -10.29 -9.67
CA VAL A 32 -9.85 -11.66 -9.65
C VAL A 32 -10.92 -12.62 -9.12
N VAL A 33 -11.62 -12.29 -8.04
CA VAL A 33 -12.73 -13.11 -7.53
C VAL A 33 -13.84 -13.24 -8.57
N ARG A 34 -14.26 -12.13 -9.19
CA ARG A 34 -15.32 -12.12 -10.21
C ARG A 34 -14.97 -12.97 -11.44
N LYS A 35 -13.70 -13.01 -11.84
CA LYS A 35 -13.23 -13.85 -12.96
C LYS A 35 -13.12 -15.34 -12.60
N ASN A 36 -13.22 -15.70 -11.32
CA ASN A 36 -13.09 -17.08 -10.84
C ASN A 36 -14.34 -17.53 -10.05
N PRO A 37 -15.53 -17.55 -10.67
CA PRO A 37 -16.80 -17.78 -9.97
C PRO A 37 -16.95 -19.19 -9.37
N LYS A 38 -16.13 -20.16 -9.79
CA LYS A 38 -16.14 -21.54 -9.24
C LYS A 38 -15.27 -21.70 -7.99
N ASN A 39 -14.54 -20.65 -7.59
CA ASN A 39 -13.62 -20.70 -6.45
C ASN A 39 -14.22 -20.00 -5.23
N ASN A 40 -15.02 -20.75 -4.47
CA ASN A 40 -15.67 -20.26 -3.25
C ASN A 40 -14.65 -19.80 -2.21
N TRP A 41 -13.51 -20.49 -2.11
CA TRP A 41 -12.43 -20.09 -1.19
C TRP A 41 -11.94 -18.66 -1.48
N LEU A 42 -11.80 -18.28 -2.75
CA LEU A 42 -11.38 -16.92 -3.13
C LEU A 42 -12.43 -15.87 -2.77
N ALA A 43 -13.71 -16.20 -2.94
CA ALA A 43 -14.81 -15.30 -2.58
C ALA A 43 -14.87 -15.08 -1.05
N ASP A 44 -14.77 -16.16 -0.28
CA ASP A 44 -14.81 -16.13 1.19
C ASP A 44 -13.61 -15.37 1.78
N ASN A 45 -12.44 -15.48 1.14
CA ASN A 45 -11.21 -14.83 1.58
C ASN A 45 -10.96 -13.44 0.95
N GLN A 46 -11.86 -12.94 0.10
CA GLN A 46 -11.69 -11.67 -0.62
C GLN A 46 -11.34 -10.51 0.32
N SER A 47 -12.08 -10.39 1.44
CA SER A 47 -11.89 -9.32 2.43
C SER A 47 -10.52 -9.43 3.11
N SER A 48 -10.13 -10.65 3.49
CA SER A 48 -8.81 -10.92 4.09
C SER A 48 -7.68 -10.62 3.12
N MET A 49 -7.81 -10.97 1.84
CA MET A 49 -6.82 -10.65 0.81
C MET A 49 -6.68 -9.13 0.62
N ILE A 50 -7.79 -8.40 0.51
CA ILE A 50 -7.75 -6.93 0.39
C ILE A 50 -7.01 -6.32 1.59
N LYS A 51 -7.37 -6.73 2.82
CA LYS A 51 -6.71 -6.25 4.03
C LYS A 51 -5.24 -6.61 4.07
N ALA A 52 -4.86 -7.83 3.69
CA ALA A 52 -3.46 -8.27 3.67
C ALA A 52 -2.61 -7.43 2.71
N PHE A 53 -3.09 -7.20 1.48
CA PHE A 53 -2.40 -6.32 0.53
C PHE A 53 -2.34 -4.88 1.04
N GLN A 54 -3.44 -4.33 1.56
CA GLN A 54 -3.46 -2.97 2.09
C GLN A 54 -2.46 -2.79 3.25
N SER A 55 -2.43 -3.74 4.18
CA SER A 55 -1.47 -3.77 5.29
C SER A 55 -0.03 -3.87 4.79
N PHE A 56 0.24 -4.69 3.78
CA PHE A 56 1.58 -4.79 3.18
C PHE A 56 2.09 -3.44 2.66
N TYR A 57 1.26 -2.69 1.92
CA TYR A 57 1.64 -1.37 1.43
C TYR A 57 1.80 -0.34 2.55
N TRP A 58 0.97 -0.40 3.60
CA TRP A 58 1.13 0.48 4.77
C TRP A 58 2.41 0.20 5.56
N VAL A 59 2.75 -1.07 5.75
CA VAL A 59 4.01 -1.46 6.38
C VAL A 59 5.20 -1.01 5.53
N GLY A 60 5.14 -1.21 4.21
CA GLY A 60 6.16 -0.72 3.29
C GLY A 60 6.32 0.81 3.33
N TYR A 61 5.22 1.55 3.43
CA TYR A 61 5.26 3.01 3.59
C TYR A 61 5.90 3.43 4.91
N LEU A 62 5.58 2.74 6.02
CA LEU A 62 6.21 2.99 7.30
C LEU A 62 7.72 2.72 7.25
N MET A 63 8.13 1.62 6.60
CA MET A 63 9.55 1.32 6.38
C MET A 63 10.25 2.41 5.58
N LEU A 64 9.60 2.94 4.54
CA LEU A 64 10.12 4.05 3.74
C LEU A 64 10.32 5.31 4.60
N ILE A 65 9.33 5.68 5.43
CA ILE A 65 9.45 6.80 6.37
C ILE A 65 10.65 6.58 7.32
N THR A 66 10.75 5.40 7.92
CA THR A 66 11.86 5.09 8.85
C THR A 66 13.23 5.17 8.15
N SER A 67 13.33 4.71 6.91
CA SER A 67 14.57 4.78 6.12
C SER A 67 14.99 6.22 5.87
N VAL A 68 14.06 7.10 5.53
CA VAL A 68 14.35 8.52 5.30
C VAL A 68 14.78 9.19 6.60
N ILE A 69 14.08 8.95 7.72
CA ILE A 69 14.45 9.50 9.02
C ILE A 69 15.85 9.05 9.45
N LEU A 70 16.16 7.76 9.31
CA LEU A 70 17.49 7.23 9.64
C LEU A 70 18.59 7.81 8.76
N SER A 71 18.31 8.03 7.47
CA SER A 71 19.23 8.71 6.55
C SER A 71 19.46 10.17 6.97
N ALA A 72 18.40 10.87 7.37
CA ALA A 72 18.49 12.25 7.83
C ALA A 72 19.26 12.40 9.16
N LEU A 73 19.14 11.44 10.09
CA LEU A 73 19.87 11.45 11.37
C LEU A 73 21.37 11.15 11.24
N LYS A 74 21.80 10.55 10.13
CA LYS A 74 23.19 10.18 9.88
C LYS A 74 24.01 11.28 9.19
N ASN A 75 23.33 12.28 8.61
CA ASN A 75 23.94 13.44 7.94
C ASN A 75 23.95 14.67 8.86
#